data_AF-A0A257EFH2-F1
#
_entry.id   AF-A0A257EFH2-F1
#
_cell.length_a   1.000
_cell.length_b   1.000
_cell.length_c   1.000
_cell.angle_alpha   90.00
_cell.angle_beta   90.00
_cell.angle_gamma   90.00
#
_symmetry.space_group_name_H-M   'P 1'
#
loop_
_entity.id
_entity.type
_entity.pdbx_description
1 polymer ?
#
loop_
_entity_poly.entity_id
_entity_poly.type
_entity_poly.pdbx_seq_one_letter_code
_entity_poly.pdbx_strand_id
1 'polypeptide(L)' 'MLSTLTSKGQVTIPQALRQQLGLMPGQAVTFDLSADATCITLRPAVPAKKSPQPGFGMVKVKGPHVAADWDVAQALKP' A
#
# COMPACT_ATOMS: atom_id res chain seq x y z
N MET A 1 15.01 -14.63 -18.86
CA MET A 1 15.05 -15.65 -17.79
C MET A 1 13.68 -16.31 -17.75
N LEU A 2 13.59 -17.64 -17.64
CA LEU A 2 12.31 -18.36 -17.63
C LEU A 2 12.04 -18.89 -16.22
N SER A 3 10.78 -18.81 -15.78
CA SER A 3 10.27 -19.49 -14.60
C SER A 3 8.96 -20.18 -15.00
N THR A 4 8.75 -21.38 -14.49
CA THR A 4 7.52 -22.14 -14.73
C THR A 4 6.50 -21.83 -13.64
N LEU A 5 5.22 -21.83 -14.00
CA LEU A 5 4.11 -21.72 -13.06
C LEU A 5 3.95 -23.04 -12.31
N THR A 6 3.87 -22.97 -10.98
CA THR A 6 3.57 -24.16 -10.15
C THR A 6 2.11 -24.59 -10.32
N SER A 7 1.77 -25.81 -9.89
CA SER A 7 0.39 -26.31 -9.88
C SER A 7 -0.58 -25.46 -9.05
N LYS A 8 -0.06 -24.68 -8.09
CA LYS A 8 -0.83 -23.75 -7.26
C LYS A 8 -0.92 -22.33 -7.83
N GLY A 9 -0.46 -22.11 -9.07
CA GLY A 9 -0.49 -20.79 -9.70
C GLY A 9 0.57 -19.81 -9.19
N GLN A 10 1.61 -20.28 -8.51
CA GLN A 10 2.72 -19.43 -8.06
C GLN A 10 3.84 -19.40 -9.11
N VAL A 11 4.46 -18.24 -9.30
CA VAL A 11 5.69 -18.05 -10.09
C VAL A 11 6.80 -17.51 -9.19
N THR A 12 8.03 -17.92 -9.45
CA THR A 12 9.18 -17.49 -8.63
C THR A 12 9.83 -16.25 -9.25
N ILE A 13 10.14 -15.24 -8.42
CA ILE A 13 10.99 -14.13 -8.81
C ILE A 13 12.45 -14.51 -8.50
N PRO A 14 13.32 -14.67 -9.52
CA PRO A 14 14.73 -15.02 -9.32
C PRO A 14 15.45 -14.04 -8.38
N GLN A 15 16.49 -14.54 -7.70
CA GLN A 15 17.21 -13.77 -6.67
C GLN A 15 17.74 -12.43 -7.17
N ALA A 16 18.36 -12.40 -8.36
CA ALA A 16 18.91 -11.18 -8.94
C ALA A 16 17.83 -10.09 -9.10
N LEU A 17 16.65 -10.46 -9.63
CA LEU A 17 15.53 -9.54 -9.77
C LEU A 17 14.99 -9.07 -8.41
N ARG A 18 14.89 -9.97 -7.41
CA ARG A 18 14.48 -9.57 -6.05
C ARG A 18 15.42 -8.51 -5.46
N GLN A 19 16.73 -8.70 -5.62
CA GLN A 19 17.74 -7.76 -5.12
C GLN A 19 17.66 -6.42 -5.85
N GLN A 20 17.54 -6.42 -7.18
CA GLN A 20 17.41 -5.20 -7.98
C GLN A 20 16.13 -4.42 -7.67
N LEU A 21 15.03 -5.11 -7.37
CA LEU A 21 13.74 -4.51 -7.03
C LEU A 21 13.59 -4.18 -5.53
N GLY A 22 14.56 -4.53 -4.69
CA GLY A 22 14.50 -4.35 -3.25
C GLY A 22 13.39 -5.17 -2.56
N LEU A 23 12.99 -6.30 -3.14
CA LEU A 23 11.94 -7.17 -2.61
C LEU A 23 12.49 -8.12 -1.54
N MET A 24 11.88 -8.12 -0.36
CA MET A 24 12.22 -8.99 0.76
C MET A 24 11.21 -10.13 0.94
N PRO A 25 11.63 -11.30 1.45
CA PRO A 25 10.69 -12.35 1.85
C PRO A 25 9.64 -11.83 2.84
N GLY A 26 8.37 -12.20 2.62
CA GLY A 26 7.24 -11.76 3.46
C GLY A 26 6.73 -10.35 3.16
N GLN A 27 7.37 -9.60 2.26
CA GLN A 27 6.89 -8.30 1.82
C GLN A 27 5.60 -8.43 1.00
N ALA A 28 4.60 -7.61 1.32
CA ALA A 28 3.38 -7.51 0.53
C ALA A 28 3.66 -6.79 -0.80
N VAL A 29 3.06 -7.30 -1.87
CA VAL A 29 3.17 -6.75 -3.23
C VAL A 29 1.80 -6.65 -3.87
N THR A 30 1.64 -5.69 -4.77
CA THR A 30 0.46 -5.55 -5.63
C THR A 30 0.81 -5.93 -7.06
N PHE A 31 -0.17 -6.50 -7.76
CA PHE A 31 -0.08 -6.89 -9.16
C PHE A 31 -1.02 -6.04 -9.99
N ASP A 32 -0.51 -5.50 -11.09
CA ASP A 32 -1.31 -4.80 -12.08
C ASP A 32 -1.10 -5.45 -13.44
N LEU A 33 -2.19 -5.80 -14.12
CA LEU A 33 -2.14 -6.32 -15.48
C LEU A 33 -2.09 -5.15 -16.47
N SER A 34 -1.16 -5.22 -17.43
CA SER A 34 -1.11 -4.28 -18.54
C SER A 34 -2.41 -4.31 -19.36
N ALA A 35 -2.73 -3.20 -20.04
CA ALA A 35 -3.95 -3.07 -20.83
C ALA A 35 -4.07 -4.12 -21.95
N ASP A 36 -2.93 -4.58 -22.48
CA ASP A 36 -2.82 -5.62 -23.51
C ASP A 36 -2.73 -7.05 -22.93
N ALA A 37 -2.80 -7.20 -21.61
CA ALA A 37 -2.66 -8.46 -20.88
C ALA A 37 -1.35 -9.24 -21.13
N THR A 38 -0.32 -8.59 -21.68
CA THR A 38 0.97 -9.26 -21.98
C THR A 38 1.94 -9.22 -20.79
N CYS A 39 1.78 -8.24 -19.91
CA CYS A 39 2.72 -7.95 -18.83
C CYS A 39 2.00 -7.78 -17.49
N ILE A 40 2.64 -8.25 -16.42
CA ILE A 40 2.22 -8.00 -15.04
C ILE A 40 3.28 -7.10 -14.38
N THR A 41 2.83 -5.97 -13.84
CA THR A 41 3.68 -5.08 -13.06
C THR A 41 3.58 -5.45 -11.59
N LEU A 42 4.74 -5.58 -10.94
CA LEU A 42 4.87 -5.85 -9.51
C LEU A 42 5.32 -4.59 -8.80
N ARG A 43 4.61 -4.19 -7.74
CA ARG A 43 4.96 -3.04 -6.91
C ARG A 43 4.94 -3.42 -5.43
N PRO A 44 5.84 -2.88 -4.59
CA PRO A 44 5.69 -2.96 -3.14
C PRO A 44 4.30 -2.46 -2.74
N ALA A 45 3.58 -3.23 -1.93
CA ALA A 45 2.32 -2.77 -1.41
C ALA A 45 2.59 -1.61 -0.45
N VAL A 46 2.11 -0.41 -0.80
CA VAL A 46 2.04 0.68 0.17
C VAL A 46 1.03 0.24 1.22
N PRO A 47 1.39 0.17 2.51
CA PRO A 47 0.40 -0.14 3.53
C PRO A 47 -0.71 0.89 3.41
N ALA A 48 -1.94 0.41 3.17
CA ALA A 48 -3.11 1.28 3.22
C ALA A 48 -3.04 2.01 4.57
N LYS A 49 -3.02 3.35 4.54
CA LYS A 49 -3.16 4.14 5.78
C LYS A 49 -4.41 3.62 6.47
N LYS A 50 -4.23 2.86 7.55
CA LYS A 50 -5.36 2.42 8.36
C LYS A 50 -6.05 3.70 8.80
N SER A 51 -7.28 3.92 8.35
CA SER A 51 -8.13 4.90 9.00
C SER A 51 -8.21 4.51 10.48
N PRO A 52 -8.05 5.45 11.41
CA PRO A 52 -8.24 5.14 12.83
C PRO A 52 -9.58 4.45 13.01
N GLN A 53 -9.60 3.29 13.69
CA GLN A 53 -10.86 2.66 14.05
C GLN A 53 -11.63 3.63 14.96
N PRO A 54 -12.93 3.87 14.72
CA PRO A 54 -13.71 4.75 15.57
C PRO A 54 -13.77 4.17 16.99
N GLY A 55 -13.25 4.92 17.95
CA GLY A 55 -13.33 4.65 19.38
C GLY A 55 -14.57 5.26 20.02
N PHE A 56 -14.90 4.81 21.22
CA PHE A 56 -15.97 5.39 22.03
C PHE A 56 -15.68 6.88 22.30
N GLY A 57 -16.67 7.75 22.11
CA GLY A 57 -16.54 9.20 22.30
C GLY A 57 -16.02 10.01 21.09
N MET A 58 -15.70 9.36 19.96
CA MET A 58 -15.27 10.07 18.75
C MET A 58 -16.45 10.66 17.97
N VAL A 59 -16.32 11.92 17.54
CA VAL A 59 -17.30 12.61 16.70
C VAL A 59 -16.92 12.45 15.22
N LYS A 60 -17.88 12.05 14.38
CA LYS A 60 -17.71 11.99 12.93
C LYS A 60 -17.65 13.41 12.38
N VAL A 61 -16.52 13.80 11.81
CA VAL A 61 -16.36 15.06 11.09
C VAL A 61 -16.45 14.82 9.59
N LYS A 62 -17.19 15.67 8.87
CA LYS A 62 -17.14 15.76 7.41
C LYS A 62 -16.14 16.85 7.05
N GLY A 63 -15.02 16.47 6.43
CA GLY A 63 -13.99 17.43 6.00
C GLY A 63 -12.57 16.89 6.20
N PRO A 64 -11.55 17.65 5.79
CA PRO A 64 -10.16 17.28 6.03
C PRO A 64 -9.89 17.19 7.53
N HIS A 65 -9.17 16.15 7.93
CA HIS A 65 -8.65 16.04 9.29
C HIS A 65 -7.64 17.16 9.54
N VAL A 66 -7.75 17.82 10.69
CA VAL A 66 -6.70 18.72 11.16
C VAL A 66 -5.46 17.89 11.54
N ALA A 67 -4.29 18.46 11.32
CA ALA A 67 -3.05 17.83 11.70
C ALA A 67 -2.98 17.64 13.23
N ALA A 68 -2.24 16.65 13.71
CA ALA A 68 -2.17 16.33 15.14
C ALA A 68 -1.54 17.45 15.99
N ASP A 69 -0.78 18.33 15.35
CA ASP A 69 -0.12 19.52 15.90
C ASP A 69 -0.91 20.81 15.65
N TRP A 70 -2.16 20.71 15.20
CA TRP A 70 -2.99 21.88 14.94
C TRP A 70 -3.40 22.59 16.23
N ASP A 71 -3.10 23.88 16.30
CA ASP A 71 -3.42 24.75 17.44
C ASP A 71 -4.88 25.23 17.39
N VAL A 72 -5.67 24.80 18.37
CA VAL A 72 -7.09 25.16 18.54
C VAL A 72 -7.29 26.67 18.68
N ALA A 73 -6.31 27.40 19.25
CA ALA A 73 -6.42 28.85 19.40
C ALA A 73 -6.51 29.58 18.05
N GLN A 74 -6.03 28.96 16.97
CA GLN A 74 -6.12 29.52 15.62
C GLN A 74 -7.54 29.51 15.04
N ALA A 75 -8.43 28.66 15.58
CA ALA A 75 -9.83 28.56 15.16
C ALA A 75 -10.73 29.65 15.76
N LEU A 76 -10.27 30.31 16.83
CA LEU A 76 -11.02 31.32 17.59
C LEU A 76 -10.70 32.77 17.18
N LYS A 77 -10.11 32.97 16.00
CA LYS A 77 -9.89 34.33 15.48
C LYS A 77 -11.25 35.00 15.21
N PRO A 78 -11.47 36.25 15.66
CA PRO A 78 -12.72 36.98 15.45
C PRO A 78 -13.00 37.28 13.97
#